data_AF-A0A2V6ST60-F1
#
_entry.id   AF-A0A2V6ST60-F1
#
_cell.length_a   1.000
_cell.length_b   1.000
_cell.length_c   1.000
_cell.angle_alpha   90.00
_cell.angle_beta   90.00
_cell.angle_gamma   90.00
#
_symmetry.space_group_name_H-M   'P 1'
#
loop_
_entity.id
_entity.type
_entity.pdbx_description
1 polymer ?
#
loop_
_entity_poly.entity_id
_entity_poly.type
_entity_poly.pdbx_seq_one_letter_code
_entity_poly.pdbx_strand_id
1 'polypeptide(L)'
;MTPHFALMVPYAARSPYEAWILPRRHACAYERDLTPETVTDLASLLRGYFGMLVGTQGDPSFEMVLYTAPNQAAKLLPNEWSTIAEDYHWHIEITPTPERLTRIGGIHVNETSPEDAARRLRDAWA
;
A
#
# COMPACT_ATOMS: atom_id res chain seq x y z
N MET A 1 -4.39 -12.33 1.11
CA MET A 1 -2.94 -12.48 1.38
C MET A 1 -2.38 -13.57 0.48
N THR A 2 -1.09 -13.54 0.21
CA THR A 2 -0.35 -14.57 -0.55
C THR A 2 0.81 -15.12 0.28
N PRO A 3 1.54 -16.14 -0.18
CA PRO A 3 2.75 -16.60 0.49
C PRO A 3 3.75 -15.48 0.77
N HIS A 4 3.97 -14.56 -0.18
CA HIS A 4 4.99 -13.50 -0.04
C HIS A 4 4.46 -12.13 0.38
N PHE A 5 3.18 -11.83 0.14
CA PHE A 5 2.64 -10.48 0.34
C PHE A 5 1.37 -10.46 1.20
N ALA A 6 1.17 -9.34 1.89
CA ALA A 6 -0.06 -9.02 2.60
C ALA A 6 -0.70 -7.80 1.97
N LEU A 7 -2.03 -7.83 1.84
CA LEU A 7 -2.83 -6.64 1.62
C LEU A 7 -3.51 -6.29 2.95
N MET A 8 -3.44 -5.04 3.35
CA MET A 8 -4.06 -4.56 4.59
C MET A 8 -4.62 -3.15 4.42
N VAL A 9 -5.56 -2.79 5.29
CA VAL A 9 -5.98 -1.41 5.50
C VAL A 9 -5.14 -0.83 6.63
N PRO A 10 -4.47 0.31 6.45
CA PRO A 10 -3.70 0.93 7.52
C PRO A 10 -4.62 1.42 8.63
N TYR A 11 -4.17 1.31 9.88
CA TYR A 11 -4.93 1.76 11.06
C TYR A 11 -5.30 3.26 10.99
N ALA A 12 -4.42 4.09 10.42
CA ALA A 12 -4.67 5.51 10.23
C ALA A 12 -4.89 5.85 8.75
N ALA A 13 -5.78 5.11 8.09
CA ALA A 13 -6.16 5.34 6.69
C ALA A 13 -6.68 6.77 6.46
N ARG A 14 -6.11 7.44 5.47
CA ARG A 14 -6.39 8.84 5.09
C ARG A 14 -7.58 8.95 4.13
N SER A 15 -7.91 7.87 3.43
CA SER A 15 -9.07 7.79 2.53
C SER A 15 -9.84 6.49 2.76
N PRO A 16 -11.17 6.46 2.52
CA PRO A 16 -11.91 5.21 2.46
C PRO A 16 -11.26 4.23 1.48
N TYR A 17 -11.16 2.98 1.90
CA TYR A 17 -10.52 1.91 1.14
C TYR A 17 -9.05 2.16 0.77
N GLU A 18 -8.32 3.04 1.46
CA GLU A 18 -6.86 3.04 1.36
C GLU A 18 -6.32 1.64 1.71
N ALA A 19 -5.44 1.11 0.87
CA ALA A 19 -4.87 -0.22 1.03
C ALA A 19 -3.36 -0.21 0.82
N TRP A 20 -2.66 -0.97 1.65
CA TRP A 20 -1.23 -1.20 1.56
C TRP A 20 -0.98 -2.65 1.15
N ILE A 21 -0.10 -2.84 0.16
CA ILE A 21 0.46 -4.14 -0.20
C ILE A 21 1.94 -4.14 0.17
N LEU A 22 2.33 -5.04 1.07
CA LEU A 22 3.67 -5.10 1.64
C LEU A 22 4.19 -6.55 1.71
N PRO A 23 5.51 -6.78 1.63
CA PRO A 23 6.07 -8.11 1.77
C PRO A 23 5.89 -8.64 3.20
N ARG A 24 5.71 -9.95 3.33
CA ARG A 24 5.57 -10.61 4.63
C ARG A 24 6.91 -10.80 5.34
N ARG A 25 8.00 -10.82 4.58
CA ARG A 25 9.37 -10.79 5.10
C ARG A 25 9.87 -9.35 5.02
N HIS A 26 10.66 -8.95 6.01
CA HIS A 26 11.30 -7.64 5.99
C HIS A 26 12.12 -7.42 4.73
N ALA A 27 11.84 -6.29 4.06
CA ALA A 27 12.62 -5.78 2.96
C ALA A 27 12.45 -4.26 2.89
N CYS A 28 13.57 -3.53 2.88
CA CYS A 28 13.54 -2.06 2.81
C CYS A 28 13.44 -1.52 1.38
N ALA A 29 13.87 -2.30 0.38
CA ALA A 29 13.97 -1.85 -1.00
C ALA A 29 13.23 -2.80 -1.95
N TYR A 30 12.28 -2.26 -2.70
CA TYR A 30 11.44 -2.97 -3.66
C TYR A 30 12.26 -3.75 -4.70
N GLU A 31 13.24 -3.08 -5.30
CA GLU A 31 14.06 -3.61 -6.38
C GLU A 31 14.96 -4.77 -5.97
N ARG A 32 15.22 -4.94 -4.67
CA ARG A 32 16.02 -6.05 -4.13
C ARG A 32 15.18 -7.27 -3.75
N ASP A 33 13.91 -7.06 -3.44
CA ASP A 33 13.02 -8.09 -2.91
C ASP A 33 12.13 -8.73 -3.99
N LEU A 34 11.81 -7.98 -5.04
CA LEU A 34 10.97 -8.47 -6.13
C LEU A 34 11.77 -9.42 -7.05
N THR A 35 11.33 -10.67 -7.13
CA THR A 35 11.91 -11.70 -8.02
C THR A 35 10.84 -12.20 -8.99
N PRO A 36 11.21 -12.91 -10.07
CA PRO A 36 10.24 -13.54 -10.97
C PRO A 36 9.24 -14.47 -10.26
N GLU A 37 9.63 -15.06 -9.13
CA GLU A 37 8.79 -15.94 -8.34
C GLU A 37 7.80 -15.15 -7.46
N THR A 38 8.25 -14.05 -6.84
CA THR A 38 7.41 -13.26 -5.91
C THR A 38 6.50 -12.28 -6.65
N VAL A 39 6.85 -11.85 -7.86
CA VAL A 39 6.05 -10.87 -8.63
C VAL A 39 4.64 -11.39 -8.97
N THR A 40 4.46 -12.69 -9.16
CA THR A 40 3.14 -13.29 -9.41
C THR A 40 2.20 -13.12 -8.22
N ASP A 41 2.71 -13.28 -7.00
CA ASP A 41 1.94 -13.07 -5.78
C ASP A 41 1.53 -11.60 -5.64
N LEU A 42 2.44 -10.66 -5.89
CA LEU A 42 2.14 -9.23 -5.89
C LEU A 42 1.07 -8.87 -6.93
N ALA A 43 1.24 -9.35 -8.16
CA ALA A 43 0.29 -9.11 -9.25
C ALA A 43 -1.10 -9.68 -8.94
N SER A 44 -1.18 -10.84 -8.26
CA SER A 44 -2.46 -11.43 -7.86
C SER A 44 -3.21 -10.55 -6.85
N LEU A 45 -2.52 -9.94 -5.88
CA LEU A 45 -3.12 -9.03 -4.91
C LEU A 45 -3.58 -7.73 -5.56
N LEU A 46 -2.75 -7.15 -6.44
CA LEU A 46 -3.13 -5.96 -7.20
C LEU A 46 -4.38 -6.21 -8.04
N ARG A 47 -4.39 -7.32 -8.81
CA ARG A 47 -5.55 -7.70 -9.63
C ARG A 47 -6.80 -7.91 -8.78
N GLY A 48 -6.68 -8.62 -7.66
CA GLY A 48 -7.81 -8.85 -6.74
C GLY A 48 -8.34 -7.54 -6.15
N TYR A 49 -7.44 -6.67 -5.72
CA TYR A 49 -7.80 -5.38 -5.12
C TYR A 49 -8.51 -4.46 -6.12
N PHE A 50 -7.97 -4.30 -7.33
CA PHE A 50 -8.63 -3.48 -8.36
C PHE A 50 -9.95 -4.11 -8.83
N GLY A 51 -10.03 -5.43 -8.96
CA GLY A 51 -11.30 -6.11 -9.27
C GLY A 51 -12.38 -5.84 -8.23
N MET A 52 -12.00 -5.87 -6.95
CA MET A 52 -12.88 -5.50 -5.84
C MET A 52 -13.27 -4.02 -5.89
N LEU A 53 -12.34 -3.10 -6.16
CA LEU A 53 -12.65 -1.66 -6.26
C LEU A 53 -13.64 -1.39 -7.38
N VAL A 54 -13.48 -2.04 -8.53
CA VAL A 54 -14.44 -1.94 -9.64
C VAL A 54 -15.82 -2.44 -9.19
N GLY A 55 -15.89 -3.61 -8.55
CA GLY A 55 -17.17 -4.22 -8.14
C GLY A 55 -17.89 -3.49 -7.00
N THR A 56 -17.15 -2.83 -6.11
CA THR A 56 -17.72 -2.18 -4.91
C THR A 56 -17.89 -0.67 -5.06
N GLN A 57 -16.97 -0.01 -5.76
CA GLN A 57 -16.88 1.45 -5.83
C GLN A 57 -17.06 1.98 -7.26
N GLY A 58 -17.40 1.14 -8.23
CA GLY A 58 -17.76 1.57 -9.59
C GLY A 58 -16.59 2.14 -10.40
N ASP A 59 -15.40 1.54 -10.25
CA ASP A 59 -14.16 1.93 -10.94
C ASP A 59 -13.70 3.37 -10.60
N PRO A 60 -13.38 3.65 -9.32
CA PRO A 60 -12.96 4.97 -8.90
C PRO A 60 -11.57 5.31 -9.45
N SER A 61 -11.32 6.60 -9.69
CA SER A 61 -9.95 7.08 -9.86
C SER A 61 -9.11 6.78 -8.61
N PHE A 62 -7.82 6.51 -8.78
CA PHE A 62 -6.93 6.15 -7.68
C PHE A 62 -5.53 6.74 -7.86
N GLU A 63 -4.82 6.87 -6.74
CA GLU A 63 -3.37 7.06 -6.72
C GLU A 63 -2.71 5.75 -6.27
N MET A 64 -1.64 5.34 -6.94
CA MET A 64 -0.82 4.20 -6.55
C MET A 64 0.63 4.65 -6.40
N VAL A 65 1.18 4.50 -5.20
CA VAL A 65 2.51 5.00 -4.84
C VAL A 65 3.37 3.85 -4.33
N LEU A 66 4.58 3.73 -4.88
CA LEU A 66 5.60 2.85 -4.34
C LEU A 66 6.44 3.61 -3.31
N TYR A 67 6.40 3.15 -2.06
CA TYR A 67 7.31 3.58 -1.01
C TYR A 67 8.43 2.57 -0.90
N THR A 68 9.64 2.95 -1.33
CA THR A 68 10.86 2.13 -1.25
C THR A 68 11.99 2.91 -0.60
N ALA A 69 13.04 2.22 -0.16
CA ALA A 69 14.23 2.88 0.37
C ALA A 69 14.79 3.89 -0.64
N PRO A 70 15.35 5.02 -0.16
CA PRO A 70 16.07 5.96 -1.00
C PRO A 70 17.29 5.27 -1.65
N ASN A 71 17.79 5.88 -2.72
CA ASN A 71 19.00 5.39 -3.38
C ASN A 71 20.21 5.50 -2.42
N GLN A 72 20.59 4.36 -1.82
CA GLN A 72 21.69 4.27 -0.86
C GLN A 72 23.06 4.56 -1.48
N ALA A 73 23.20 4.52 -2.81
CA ALA A 73 24.42 4.90 -3.51
C ALA A 73 24.55 6.44 -3.69
N ALA A 74 23.44 7.17 -3.56
CA ALA A 74 23.40 8.63 -3.70
C ALA A 74 23.60 9.40 -2.38
N LYS A 75 24.06 8.72 -1.32
CA LYS A 75 24.28 9.33 0.01
C LYS A 75 25.18 10.55 -0.08
N LEU A 76 24.74 11.66 0.50
CA LEU A 76 25.47 12.93 0.49
C LEU A 76 26.26 13.14 1.79
N LEU A 77 25.76 12.60 2.91
CA LEU A 77 26.39 12.72 4.22
C LEU A 77 26.87 11.35 4.76
N PRO A 78 28.00 11.31 5.50
CA PRO A 78 28.39 10.11 6.23
C PRO A 78 27.31 9.68 7.22
N ASN A 79 27.07 8.37 7.34
CA ASN A 79 26.07 7.76 8.22
C ASN A 79 24.60 8.13 7.93
N GLU A 80 24.33 8.82 6.82
CA GLU A 80 22.97 9.04 6.34
C GLU A 80 22.30 7.69 6.05
N TRP A 81 21.13 7.46 6.66
CA TRP A 81 20.36 6.22 6.56
C TRP A 81 21.16 4.97 6.98
N SER A 82 21.90 5.06 8.10
CA SER A 82 22.70 3.95 8.63
C SER A 82 21.89 2.71 9.03
N THR A 83 20.65 2.90 9.48
CA THR A 83 19.75 1.82 9.96
C THR A 83 18.59 1.53 9.01
N ILE A 84 18.58 2.12 7.82
CA ILE A 84 17.42 2.02 6.91
C ILE A 84 17.21 0.61 6.37
N ALA A 85 18.27 -0.20 6.35
CA ALA A 85 18.17 -1.59 5.92
C ALA A 85 17.36 -2.43 6.92
N GLU A 86 17.40 -2.05 8.20
CA GLU A 86 16.75 -2.70 9.33
C GLU A 86 15.38 -2.10 9.65
N ASP A 87 15.21 -0.78 9.50
CA ASP A 87 14.04 -0.07 10.04
C ASP A 87 12.96 0.26 9.00
N TYR A 88 13.32 0.33 7.71
CA TYR A 88 12.38 0.69 6.64
C TYR A 88 11.81 -0.54 5.96
N HIS A 89 10.52 -0.51 5.64
CA HIS A 89 9.81 -1.61 5.02
C HIS A 89 9.04 -1.09 3.80
N TRP A 90 9.41 -1.56 2.61
CA TRP A 90 8.79 -1.08 1.38
C TRP A 90 7.33 -1.54 1.30
N HIS A 91 6.49 -0.73 0.70
CA HIS A 91 5.10 -1.10 0.41
C HIS A 91 4.57 -0.30 -0.79
N ILE A 92 3.50 -0.82 -1.38
CA ILE A 92 2.68 -0.07 -2.34
C ILE A 92 1.45 0.41 -1.59
N GLU A 93 1.20 1.71 -1.65
CA GLU A 93 -0.04 2.32 -1.19
C GLU A 93 -0.96 2.54 -2.38
N ILE A 94 -2.23 2.20 -2.24
CA ILE A 94 -3.28 2.50 -3.21
C ILE A 94 -4.38 3.26 -2.49
N THR A 95 -4.64 4.48 -2.95
CA THR A 95 -5.57 5.41 -2.33
C THR A 95 -6.64 5.80 -3.35
N PRO A 96 -7.87 5.26 -3.25
CA PRO A 96 -8.98 5.69 -4.08
C PRO A 96 -9.29 7.18 -3.84
N THR A 97 -9.51 7.91 -4.92
CA THR A 97 -9.88 9.32 -4.87
C THR A 97 -11.29 9.45 -4.33
N PRO A 98 -11.50 10.16 -3.20
CA PRO A 98 -12.84 10.34 -2.66
C PRO A 98 -13.67 11.25 -3.57
N GLU A 99 -14.98 11.02 -3.63
CA GLU A 99 -15.92 11.85 -4.41
C GLU A 99 -16.01 13.30 -3.91
N ARG A 100 -15.62 13.54 -2.65
CA ARG A 100 -15.61 14.86 -2.01
C ARG A 100 -14.23 15.19 -1.49
N LEU A 101 -13.91 16.49 -1.51
CA LEU A 101 -12.70 17.02 -0.89
C LEU A 101 -12.74 16.79 0.62
N THR A 102 -11.96 15.84 1.10
CA THR A 102 -11.85 15.48 2.52
C THR A 102 -10.57 16.01 3.18
N ARG A 103 -9.86 16.96 2.55
CA ARG A 103 -8.57 17.47 3.03
C ARG A 103 -8.58 18.97 3.29
N ILE A 104 -8.10 19.38 4.46
CA ILE A 104 -7.83 20.78 4.81
C ILE A 104 -6.42 20.85 5.41
N GLY A 105 -5.50 21.60 4.78
CA GLY A 105 -4.17 21.86 5.35
C GLY A 105 -3.32 20.60 5.64
N GLY A 106 -3.50 19.52 4.90
CA GLY A 106 -2.81 18.23 5.13
C GLY A 106 -3.50 17.31 6.15
N ILE A 107 -4.62 17.73 6.74
CA ILE A 107 -5.47 16.91 7.59
C ILE A 107 -6.54 16.26 6.71
N HIS A 108 -6.67 14.94 6.80
CA HIS A 108 -7.67 14.15 6.09
C HIS A 108 -8.83 13.77 6.99
N VAL A 109 -10.05 13.83 6.46
CA VAL A 109 -11.27 13.35 7.12
C VAL A 109 -11.68 12.04 6.44
N ASN A 110 -11.54 10.93 7.17
CA ASN A 110 -12.00 9.63 6.71
C ASN A 110 -13.24 9.23 7.51
N GLU A 111 -14.39 9.17 6.84
CA GLU A 111 -15.68 8.80 7.45
C GLU A 111 -15.86 7.28 7.60
N THR A 112 -14.98 6.47 6.98
CA THR A 112 -15.00 5.02 7.09
C THR A 112 -13.85 4.56 7.96
N SER A 113 -14.15 3.88 9.07
CA SER A 113 -13.12 3.33 9.95
C SER A 113 -12.29 2.26 9.21
N PRO A 114 -11.00 2.10 9.53
CA PRO A 114 -10.16 1.09 8.88
C PRO A 114 -10.69 -0.34 9.10
N GLU A 115 -11.33 -0.62 10.23
CA GLU A 115 -11.94 -1.93 10.52
C GLU A 115 -13.16 -2.21 9.63
N ASP A 116 -14.02 -1.21 9.40
CA ASP A 116 -15.15 -1.33 8.48
C ASP A 116 -14.66 -1.48 7.04
N ALA A 117 -13.70 -0.66 6.61
CA ALA A 117 -13.10 -0.79 5.29
C ALA A 117 -12.50 -2.19 5.11
N ALA A 118 -11.70 -2.68 6.06
CA ALA A 118 -11.10 -4.00 6.00
C ALA A 118 -12.15 -5.13 5.97
N ARG A 119 -13.27 -4.99 6.69
CA ARG A 119 -14.40 -5.94 6.63
C ARG A 119 -15.02 -5.95 5.24
N ARG A 120 -15.39 -4.80 4.70
CA ARG A 120 -16.00 -4.68 3.35
C ARG A 120 -15.07 -5.21 2.27
N LEU A 121 -13.78 -4.91 2.35
CA LEU A 121 -12.76 -5.46 1.45
C LEU A 121 -12.73 -6.98 1.48
N ARG A 122 -12.77 -7.60 2.67
CA ARG A 122 -12.80 -9.07 2.81
C ARG A 122 -14.08 -9.68 2.27
N ASP A 123 -15.22 -9.07 2.58
CA ASP A 123 -16.54 -9.58 2.16
C ASP A 123 -16.72 -9.51 0.64
N ALA A 124 -16.08 -8.54 -0.01
CA ALA A 124 -16.08 -8.36 -1.47
C ALA A 124 -14.92 -9.09 -2.18
N TRP A 125 -14.03 -9.75 -1.46
CA TRP A 125 -12.88 -10.46 -2.03
C TRP A 125 -13.33 -11.82 -2.61
N ALA A 126 -13.51 -11.89 -3.92
CA ALA A 126 -13.86 -13.10 -4.67
C ALA A 126 -12.63 -13.89 -5.15
#